data_AF-A0AAV6LUZ3-F1
#
_entry.id   AF-A0AAV6LUZ3-F1
#
_cell.length_a   1.000
_cell.length_b   1.000
_cell.length_c   1.000
_cell.angle_alpha   90.00
_cell.angle_beta   90.00
_cell.angle_gamma   90.00
#
_symmetry.space_group_name_H-M   'P 1'
#
loop_
_entity.id
_entity.type
_entity.pdbx_description
1 polymer ?
#
loop_
_entity_poly.entity_id
_entity_poly.type
_entity_poly.pdbx_seq_one_letter_code
_entity_poly.pdbx_strand_id
1 'polypeptide(L)'
;MNKDKIFKLAKGFRGRAKNCIRIARERVEKALQYSYRDRRNKKRDMRSLWIQRINAGTRLHGVNYGNFMHGLMKENVQLNRKVLSELSMHEPYSFKALVDISRNAFPGNKNVVFPPKKDAVSMIV
;
A
#
# COMPACT_ATOMS: atom_id res chain seq x y z
N MET A 1 -1.12 27.97 25.01
CA MET A 1 -1.73 26.63 25.19
C MET A 1 -1.76 26.31 26.67
N ASN A 2 -2.87 25.80 27.20
CA ASN A 2 -3.04 25.58 28.65
C ASN A 2 -2.22 24.37 29.14
N LYS A 3 -1.60 24.44 30.33
CA LYS A 3 -0.62 23.47 30.87
C LYS A 3 -1.16 22.04 30.85
N ASP A 4 -2.39 21.84 31.33
CA ASP A 4 -3.00 20.51 31.45
C ASP A 4 -3.29 19.87 30.09
N LYS A 5 -3.62 20.69 29.08
CA LYS A 5 -3.83 20.21 27.71
C LYS A 5 -2.54 19.67 27.11
N ILE A 6 -1.39 20.30 27.39
CA ILE A 6 -0.08 19.82 26.95
C ILE A 6 0.23 18.46 27.58
N PHE A 7 0.05 18.33 28.90
CA PHE A 7 0.33 17.07 29.58
C PHE A 7 -0.60 15.93 29.15
N LYS A 8 -1.85 16.21 28.79
CA LYS A 8 -2.75 15.22 28.18
C LYS A 8 -2.20 14.70 26.85
N LEU A 9 -1.68 15.58 25.99
CA LEU A 9 -1.08 15.21 24.70
C LEU A 9 0.31 14.56 24.85
N ALA A 10 1.07 14.94 25.87
CA ALA A 10 2.41 14.42 26.14
C ALA A 10 2.41 13.05 26.85
N LYS A 11 1.24 12.47 27.15
CA LYS A 11 1.14 11.12 27.72
C LYS A 11 1.82 10.11 26.80
N GLY A 12 2.65 9.25 27.36
CA GLY A 12 3.43 8.26 26.62
C GLY A 12 4.79 8.76 26.10
N PHE A 13 5.10 10.05 26.20
CA PHE A 13 6.45 10.55 25.88
C PHE A 13 7.49 10.03 26.88
N ARG A 14 8.70 9.78 26.38
CA ARG A 14 9.80 9.20 27.17
C ARG A 14 10.54 10.27 27.98
N GLY A 15 10.96 9.91 29.20
CA GLY A 15 11.80 10.75 30.05
C GLY A 15 11.14 12.07 30.49
N ARG A 16 11.91 13.17 30.49
CA ARG A 16 11.45 14.50 30.95
C ARG A 16 10.37 15.13 30.07
N ALA A 17 10.17 14.62 28.84
CA ALA A 17 9.20 15.16 27.90
C ALA A 17 7.72 14.95 28.29
N LYS A 18 7.44 14.11 29.31
CA LYS A 18 6.09 13.96 29.88
C LYS A 18 5.87 14.70 31.21
N ASN A 19 6.95 15.12 31.89
CA ASN A 19 6.87 15.68 33.24
C ASN A 19 7.19 17.19 33.28
N CYS A 20 8.13 17.66 32.44
CA CYS A 20 8.57 19.05 32.44
C CYS A 20 7.86 19.84 31.33
N ILE A 21 7.11 20.89 31.69
CA ILE A 21 6.24 21.64 30.75
C ILE A 21 7.00 22.23 29.56
N ARG A 22 8.21 22.77 29.77
CA ARG A 22 9.03 23.37 28.71
C ARG A 22 9.38 22.35 27.64
N ILE A 23 9.90 21.19 28.06
CA ILE A 23 10.30 20.10 27.16
C ILE A 23 9.07 19.43 26.53
N ALA A 24 7.99 19.25 27.30
CA ALA A 24 6.74 18.68 26.81
C ALA A 24 6.14 19.52 25.68
N ARG A 25 6.13 20.84 25.83
CA ARG A 25 5.58 21.76 24.83
C ARG A 25 6.33 21.66 23.50
N GLU A 26 7.67 21.72 23.51
CA GLU A 26 8.49 21.57 22.29
C GLU A 26 8.23 20.24 21.57
N ARG A 27 8.07 19.15 22.34
CA ARG A 27 7.80 17.82 21.79
C ARG A 27 6.39 17.68 21.22
N VAL A 28 5.39 18.22 21.92
CA VAL A 28 4.00 18.22 21.45
C VAL A 28 3.87 19.04 20.17
N GLU A 29 4.51 20.21 20.07
CA GLU A 29 4.49 21.03 18.86
C GLU A 29 5.03 20.25 17.65
N LYS A 30 6.19 19.59 17.79
CA LYS A 30 6.74 18.72 16.73
C LYS A 30 5.85 17.52 16.41
N ALA A 31 5.29 16.87 17.43
CA ALA A 31 4.39 15.73 17.23
C ALA A 31 3.13 16.11 16.45
N LEU A 32 2.58 17.30 16.68
CA LEU A 32 1.43 17.81 15.94
C LEU A 32 1.78 18.13 14.48
N GLN A 33 2.96 18.70 14.23
CA GLN A 33 3.48 18.93 12.88
C GLN A 33 3.66 17.62 12.11
N TYR A 34 4.26 16.60 12.75
CA TYR A 34 4.37 15.26 12.16
C TYR A 34 3.01 14.64 11.90
N SER A 35 2.08 14.72 12.85
CA SER A 35 0.71 14.22 12.66
C SER A 35 0.03 14.87 11.45
N TYR A 36 0.17 16.19 11.26
CA TYR A 36 -0.39 16.88 10.10
C TYR A 36 0.20 16.37 8.78
N ARG A 37 1.54 16.30 8.71
CA ARG A 37 2.26 15.78 7.54
C ARG A 37 1.86 14.33 7.24
N ASP A 38 1.85 13.47 8.26
CA ASP A 38 1.64 12.04 8.10
C ASP A 38 0.18 11.71 7.73
N ARG A 39 -0.81 12.52 8.14
CA ARG A 39 -2.19 12.40 7.61
C ARG A 39 -2.27 12.59 6.09
N ARG A 40 -1.41 13.44 5.52
CA ARG A 40 -1.30 13.64 4.06
C ARG A 40 -0.52 12.49 3.42
N ASN A 41 0.61 12.10 4.01
CA ASN A 41 1.46 11.02 3.50
C ASN A 41 0.79 9.64 3.53
N LYS A 42 -0.02 9.35 4.56
CA LYS A 42 -0.75 8.06 4.69
C LYS A 42 -1.53 7.69 3.43
N LYS A 43 -2.09 8.67 2.71
CA LYS A 43 -2.81 8.42 1.45
C LYS A 43 -1.88 7.90 0.35
N ARG A 44 -0.66 8.43 0.27
CA ARG A 44 0.39 7.98 -0.66
C ARG A 44 0.94 6.61 -0.25
N ASP A 45 1.23 6.44 1.03
CA ASP A 45 1.82 5.20 1.57
C ASP A 45 0.87 4.01 1.37
N MET A 46 -0.42 4.20 1.69
CA MET A 46 -1.45 3.18 1.45
C MET A 46 -1.61 2.85 -0.04
N ARG A 47 -1.54 3.86 -0.93
CA ARG A 47 -1.58 3.63 -2.37
C ARG A 47 -0.39 2.81 -2.85
N SER A 48 0.81 3.09 -2.34
CA SER A 48 2.01 2.30 -2.64
C SER A 48 1.84 0.85 -2.20
N LEU A 49 1.33 0.63 -0.99
CA LEU A 49 1.03 -0.71 -0.47
C LEU A 49 0.01 -1.47 -1.33
N TRP A 50 -1.08 -0.82 -1.75
CA TRP A 50 -2.07 -1.45 -2.63
C TRP A 50 -1.46 -1.87 -3.96
N ILE A 51 -0.61 -1.04 -4.57
CA ILE A 51 0.07 -1.37 -5.82
C ILE A 51 0.99 -2.56 -5.64
N GLN A 52 1.74 -2.63 -4.53
CA GLN A 52 2.62 -3.77 -4.24
C GLN A 52 1.83 -5.07 -4.11
N ARG A 53 0.69 -5.06 -3.42
CA ARG A 53 -0.21 -6.22 -3.29
C ARG A 53 -0.76 -6.68 -4.64
N ILE A 54 -1.30 -5.75 -5.43
CA ILE A 54 -1.81 -6.05 -6.77
C ILE A 54 -0.69 -6.59 -7.66
N ASN A 55 0.50 -5.97 -7.65
CA ASN A 55 1.64 -6.42 -8.46
C ASN A 55 2.08 -7.84 -8.09
N ALA A 56 2.05 -8.20 -6.80
CA ALA A 56 2.31 -9.58 -6.39
C ALA A 56 1.25 -10.54 -6.97
N GLY A 57 -0.04 -10.22 -6.85
CA GLY A 57 -1.12 -11.02 -7.40
C GLY A 57 -1.07 -11.15 -8.93
N THR A 58 -0.85 -10.07 -9.67
CA THR A 58 -0.78 -10.12 -11.15
C THR A 58 0.43 -10.91 -11.64
N ARG A 59 1.56 -10.83 -10.92
CA ARG A 59 2.78 -11.59 -11.26
C ARG A 59 2.59 -13.10 -11.13
N LEU A 60 1.80 -13.57 -10.16
CA LEU A 60 1.42 -14.99 -10.07
C LEU A 60 0.66 -15.48 -11.32
N HIS A 61 -0.01 -14.56 -12.01
CA HIS A 61 -0.73 -14.83 -13.25
C HIS A 61 0.03 -14.37 -14.51
N GLY A 62 1.33 -14.07 -14.39
CA GLY A 62 2.20 -13.73 -15.51
C GLY A 62 1.93 -12.37 -16.17
N VAL A 63 1.22 -11.45 -15.50
CA VAL A 63 0.93 -10.11 -16.02
C VAL A 63 1.60 -9.05 -15.14
N ASN A 64 2.21 -8.04 -15.76
CA ASN A 64 2.76 -6.91 -15.03
C ASN A 64 1.64 -5.92 -14.63
N TYR A 65 1.83 -5.19 -13.52
CA TYR A 65 0.82 -4.25 -13.03
C TYR A 65 0.41 -3.17 -14.05
N GLY A 66 1.37 -2.67 -14.85
CA GLY A 66 1.09 -1.61 -15.84
C GLY A 66 0.13 -2.07 -16.94
N ASN A 67 0.42 -3.22 -17.55
CA ASN A 67 -0.41 -3.86 -18.55
C ASN A 67 -1.78 -4.24 -17.97
N PHE A 68 -1.80 -4.75 -16.73
CA PHE A 68 -3.05 -5.09 -16.05
C PHE A 68 -3.96 -3.88 -15.87
N MET A 69 -3.43 -2.76 -15.35
CA MET A 69 -4.21 -1.53 -15.17
C MET A 69 -4.63 -0.91 -16.50
N HIS A 70 -3.77 -1.00 -17.53
CA HIS A 70 -4.11 -0.53 -18.88
C HIS A 70 -5.26 -1.33 -19.50
N GLY A 71 -5.22 -2.67 -19.40
CA GLY A 71 -6.29 -3.53 -19.90
C GLY A 71 -7.62 -3.28 -19.18
N LEU A 72 -7.61 -3.11 -17.85
CA LEU A 72 -8.83 -2.76 -17.10
C LEU A 72 -9.42 -1.41 -17.50
N MET A 73 -8.57 -0.41 -17.76
CA MET A 73 -9.02 0.90 -18.22
C MET A 73 -9.64 0.84 -19.63
N LYS A 74 -9.07 0.01 -20.52
CA LYS A 74 -9.59 -0.20 -21.88
C LYS A 74 -10.98 -0.86 -21.89
N GLU A 75 -11.21 -1.82 -20.99
CA GLU A 75 -12.52 -2.46 -20.79
C GLU A 75 -13.49 -1.64 -19.92
N ASN A 76 -13.15 -0.37 -19.62
CA ASN A 76 -13.95 0.52 -18.77
C ASN A 76 -14.27 -0.04 -17.37
N VAL A 77 -13.41 -0.92 -16.83
CA VAL A 77 -13.56 -1.44 -15.46
C VAL A 77 -13.02 -0.41 -14.47
N GLN A 78 -13.91 0.44 -13.94
CA GLN A 78 -13.58 1.54 -13.03
C GLN A 78 -13.39 1.11 -11.57
N LEU A 79 -12.57 0.08 -11.33
CA LEU A 79 -12.29 -0.40 -9.97
C LEU A 79 -11.17 0.39 -9.29
N ASN A 80 -11.42 0.74 -8.03
CA ASN A 80 -10.44 1.40 -7.18
C ASN A 80 -9.35 0.43 -6.72
N ARG A 81 -8.12 0.94 -6.61
CA ARG A 81 -6.92 0.15 -6.20
C ARG A 81 -7.02 -0.45 -4.81
N LYS A 82 -7.78 0.17 -3.90
CA LYS A 82 -8.07 -0.38 -2.58
C LYS A 82 -8.80 -1.73 -2.72
N VAL A 83 -9.95 -1.71 -3.39
CA VAL A 83 -10.78 -2.90 -3.62
C VAL A 83 -10.01 -3.94 -4.42
N LEU A 84 -9.28 -3.52 -5.45
CA LEU A 84 -8.46 -4.42 -6.27
C LEU A 84 -7.37 -5.13 -5.45
N SER A 85 -6.78 -4.43 -4.47
CA SER A 85 -5.80 -5.04 -3.55
C SER A 85 -6.45 -5.98 -2.54
N GLU A 86 -7.69 -5.71 -2.12
CA GLU A 86 -8.45 -6.59 -1.22
C GLU A 86 -8.87 -7.87 -1.96
N LEU A 87 -9.39 -7.74 -3.19
CA LEU A 87 -9.70 -8.88 -4.06
C LEU A 87 -8.48 -9.76 -4.33
N SER A 88 -7.32 -9.14 -4.60
CA SER A 88 -6.07 -9.88 -4.80
C SER A 88 -5.64 -10.70 -3.58
N MET A 89 -6.05 -10.31 -2.36
CA MET A 89 -5.67 -10.99 -1.13
C MET A 89 -6.69 -12.04 -0.69
N HIS A 90 -7.97 -11.74 -0.82
CA HIS A 90 -9.04 -12.56 -0.25
C HIS A 90 -9.73 -13.46 -1.27
N GLU A 91 -9.76 -13.06 -2.54
CA GLU A 91 -10.56 -13.72 -3.57
C GLU A 91 -9.72 -14.04 -4.82
N PRO A 92 -8.84 -15.06 -4.74
CA PRO A 92 -7.89 -15.37 -5.82
C PRO A 92 -8.58 -15.76 -7.14
N TYR A 93 -9.72 -16.46 -7.08
CA TYR A 93 -10.46 -16.87 -8.27
C TYR A 93 -11.10 -15.68 -9.00
N SER A 94 -11.76 -14.78 -8.26
CA SER A 94 -12.33 -13.55 -8.82
C SER A 94 -11.25 -12.62 -9.37
N PHE A 95 -10.11 -12.53 -8.67
CA PHE A 95 -8.97 -11.75 -9.16
C PHE A 95 -8.38 -12.33 -10.45
N LYS A 96 -8.30 -13.66 -10.57
CA LYS A 96 -7.87 -14.32 -11.81
C LYS A 96 -8.77 -13.98 -12.99
N ALA A 97 -10.09 -13.98 -12.80
CA ALA A 97 -11.03 -13.59 -13.86
C ALA A 97 -10.80 -12.16 -14.34
N LEU A 98 -10.54 -11.21 -13.42
CA LEU A 98 -10.20 -9.83 -13.78
C LEU A 98 -8.89 -9.73 -14.56
N VAL A 99 -7.89 -10.54 -14.20
CA VAL A 99 -6.62 -10.60 -14.93
C VAL A 99 -6.83 -11.14 -16.34
N ASP A 100 -7.70 -12.13 -16.52
CA ASP A 100 -8.02 -12.68 -17.83
C ASP A 100 -8.77 -11.69 -18.73
N ILE A 101 -9.75 -10.97 -18.17
CA ILE A 101 -10.44 -9.86 -18.87
C ILE A 101 -9.42 -8.83 -19.34
N SER A 102 -8.53 -8.39 -18.45
CA SER A 102 -7.48 -7.42 -18.76
C SER A 102 -6.49 -7.93 -19.83
N ARG A 103 -6.14 -9.23 -19.79
CA ARG A 103 -5.27 -9.86 -20.78
C ARG A 103 -5.91 -9.91 -22.17
N ASN A 104 -7.21 -10.20 -22.25
CA ASN A 104 -7.95 -10.23 -23.50
C ASN A 104 -8.04 -8.82 -24.13
N ALA A 105 -8.27 -7.81 -23.30
CA ALA A 105 -8.35 -6.41 -23.72
C ALA A 105 -7.03 -5.88 -24.31
N PHE A 106 -5.93 -6.21 -23.64
CA PHE A 106 -4.59 -5.80 -24.02
C PHE A 106 -3.63 -6.99 -23.95
N PRO A 107 -3.39 -7.67 -25.08
CA PRO A 107 -2.30 -8.62 -25.20
C PRO A 107 -0.98 -7.82 -25.27
N GLY A 108 -0.57 -7.23 -24.14
CA GLY A 108 0.70 -6.49 -24.04
C GLY A 108 1.88 -7.37 -24.47
N ASN A 109 2.89 -6.73 -25.08
CA ASN A 109 4.04 -7.35 -25.76
C ASN A 109 4.45 -8.72 -25.18
N LYS A 110 4.39 -9.78 -26.01
CA LYS A 110 4.55 -11.21 -25.65
C LYS A 110 5.86 -11.57 -24.92
N ASN A 111 6.74 -10.59 -24.69
CA ASN A 111 8.13 -10.74 -24.28
C ASN A 111 8.41 -10.44 -22.80
N VAL A 112 7.39 -10.30 -21.94
CA VAL A 112 7.61 -10.18 -20.48
C VAL A 112 6.94 -11.33 -19.75
N VAL A 113 7.32 -12.56 -20.14
CA VAL A 113 7.18 -13.71 -19.25
C VAL A 113 8.24 -13.53 -18.18
N PHE A 114 7.88 -12.92 -17.05
CA PHE A 114 8.74 -13.08 -15.87
C PHE A 114 8.55 -14.53 -15.44
N PRO A 115 9.57 -15.39 -15.54
CA PRO A 115 9.43 -16.75 -15.04
C PRO A 115 8.99 -16.66 -13.57
N PRO A 116 8.09 -17.55 -13.10
CA PRO A 116 7.93 -17.72 -11.66
C PRO A 116 9.35 -17.87 -11.12
N LYS A 117 9.72 -17.01 -10.17
CA LYS A 117 11.06 -17.07 -9.57
C LYS A 117 11.15 -18.50 -9.04
N LYS A 118 11.94 -19.37 -9.71
CA LYS A 118 12.03 -20.81 -9.40
C LYS A 118 12.04 -20.91 -7.89
N ASP A 119 11.06 -21.62 -7.32
CA ASP A 119 11.00 -21.80 -5.88
C ASP A 119 12.38 -22.27 -5.46
N ALA A 120 13.08 -21.48 -4.64
CA ALA A 120 14.43 -21.83 -4.18
C ALA A 120 14.45 -23.17 -3.41
N VAL A 121 13.26 -23.72 -3.14
CA VAL A 121 13.01 -25.03 -2.53
C VAL A 121 13.19 -26.19 -3.53
N SER A 122 13.05 -25.96 -4.85
CA SER A 122 13.19 -27.00 -5.89
C SER A 122 14.63 -27.22 -6.41
N MET A 123 15.63 -26.50 -5.87
CA MET A 123 17.05 -26.71 -6.19
C MET A 123 17.83 -27.38 -5.04
N ILE A 124 17.16 -27.75 -3.95
CA ILE A 124 17.78 -28.36 -2.75
C ILE A 124 17.31 -29.83 -2.56
N VAL A 125 16.42 -30.33 -3.41
CA VAL A 125 16.06 -31.76 -3.50
C VAL A 125 16.51 -32.27 -4.85
#